data_AF-A0A8H5JYT3-F1
#
_entry.id   AF-A0A8H5JYT3-F1
#
_cell.length_a   1.000
_cell.length_b   1.000
_cell.length_c   1.000
_cell.angle_alpha   90.00
_cell.angle_beta   90.00
_cell.angle_gamma   90.00
#
_symmetry.space_group_name_H-M   'P 1'
#
loop_
_entity.id
_entity.type
_entity.pdbx_description
1 polymer ?
#
loop_
_entity_poly.entity_id
_entity_poly.type
_entity_poly.pdbx_seq_one_letter_code
_entity_poly.pdbx_strand_id
1 'polypeptide(L)'
;MLRLLKKWLIEFMEDEHPGIDAQAEFFALDSNESDHVLKEYSRYLARSLVGKIGDTLKVNTVIGRISCLLWSMERESNRSYNSDIRKQMGFFISNNLAVQEGLTTEAKPKLLASSKDVSFIVSKLYEPEYLGTFGSMRAVLNLTLYMMLVIDTCSRGGEFARKHVRPEHMCLRWEDAQFYCFQSVEDDVFDIRINLKVFWA
;
A
#
# COMPACT_ATOMS: atom_id res chain seq x y z
N MET A 1 -7.75 3.31 -6.86
CA MET A 1 -7.71 1.83 -6.79
C MET A 1 -8.99 1.21 -7.35
N LEU A 2 -10.18 1.51 -6.80
CA LEU A 2 -11.45 0.95 -7.28
C LEU A 2 -11.75 1.22 -8.76
N ARG A 3 -11.58 2.47 -9.23
CA ARG A 3 -11.71 2.83 -10.66
C ARG A 3 -10.80 2.02 -11.59
N LEU A 4 -9.61 1.66 -11.12
CA LEU A 4 -8.66 0.84 -11.91
C LEU A 4 -9.09 -0.62 -11.95
N LEU A 5 -9.57 -1.18 -10.83
CA LEU A 5 -10.06 -2.55 -10.78
C LEU A 5 -11.31 -2.77 -11.64
N LYS A 6 -12.22 -1.78 -11.64
CA LYS A 6 -13.36 -1.75 -12.55
C LYS A 6 -12.91 -1.73 -14.02
N LYS A 7 -12.01 -0.81 -14.37
CA LYS A 7 -11.45 -0.71 -15.73
C LYS A 7 -10.86 -2.05 -16.18
N TRP A 8 -10.05 -2.69 -15.34
CA TRP A 8 -9.44 -3.99 -15.68
C TRP A 8 -10.44 -5.13 -15.84
N LEU A 9 -11.55 -5.12 -15.09
CA LEU A 9 -12.62 -6.10 -15.31
C LEU A 9 -13.30 -5.84 -16.66
N ILE A 10 -13.59 -4.58 -17.00
CA ILE A 10 -14.22 -4.22 -18.27
C ILE A 10 -13.31 -4.65 -19.43
N GLU A 11 -12.01 -4.33 -19.37
CA GLU A 11 -11.03 -4.77 -20.38
C GLU A 11 -11.01 -6.31 -20.51
N PHE A 12 -10.97 -7.04 -19.39
CA PHE A 12 -11.05 -8.51 -19.41
C PHE A 12 -12.36 -9.03 -20.05
N MET A 13 -13.49 -8.40 -19.77
CA MET A 13 -14.78 -8.80 -20.35
C MET A 13 -14.87 -8.46 -21.83
N GLU A 14 -14.32 -7.33 -22.27
CA GLU A 14 -14.24 -6.99 -23.69
C GLU A 14 -13.38 -7.99 -24.47
N ASP A 15 -12.28 -8.46 -23.86
CA ASP A 15 -11.37 -9.42 -24.49
C ASP A 15 -11.93 -10.86 -24.51
N GLU A 16 -12.41 -11.35 -23.36
CA GLU A 16 -12.79 -12.77 -23.20
C GLU A 16 -14.30 -13.02 -23.43
N HIS A 17 -15.12 -11.99 -23.29
CA HIS A 17 -16.59 -12.07 -23.39
C HIS A 17 -17.18 -10.89 -24.21
N PRO A 18 -16.74 -10.65 -25.46
CA PRO A 18 -17.05 -9.44 -26.23
C PRO A 18 -18.54 -9.19 -26.50
N GLY A 19 -19.39 -10.20 -26.31
CA GLY A 19 -20.86 -10.09 -26.44
C GLY A 19 -21.57 -9.60 -25.18
N ILE A 20 -20.87 -9.42 -24.06
CA ILE A 20 -21.43 -9.02 -22.78
C ILE A 20 -21.01 -7.59 -22.47
N ASP A 21 -21.98 -6.69 -22.32
CA ASP A 21 -21.72 -5.35 -21.79
C ASP A 21 -21.45 -5.45 -20.28
N ALA A 22 -20.17 -5.47 -19.92
CA ALA A 22 -19.73 -5.58 -18.54
C ALA A 22 -20.22 -4.41 -17.65
N GLN A 23 -20.41 -3.22 -18.22
CA GLN A 23 -20.90 -2.07 -17.49
C GLN A 23 -22.37 -2.27 -17.10
N ALA A 24 -23.19 -2.75 -18.04
CA ALA A 24 -24.58 -3.08 -17.79
C ALA A 24 -24.72 -4.30 -16.85
N GLU A 25 -23.95 -5.36 -17.11
CA GLU A 25 -24.12 -6.65 -16.43
C GLU A 25 -23.68 -6.62 -14.96
N PHE A 26 -22.64 -5.87 -14.61
CA PHE A 26 -22.05 -5.90 -13.26
C PHE A 26 -22.19 -4.61 -12.46
N PHE A 27 -22.43 -3.47 -13.12
CA PHE A 27 -22.40 -2.16 -12.47
C PHE A 27 -23.71 -1.36 -12.63
N ALA A 28 -24.68 -1.82 -13.43
CA ALA A 28 -26.01 -1.21 -13.47
C ALA A 28 -26.80 -1.49 -12.18
N LEU A 29 -27.84 -0.70 -11.94
CA LEU A 29 -28.79 -0.94 -10.85
C LEU A 29 -29.38 -2.35 -10.97
N ASP A 30 -29.47 -3.05 -9.84
CA ASP A 30 -30.02 -4.41 -9.71
C ASP A 30 -29.31 -5.49 -10.56
N SER A 31 -28.09 -5.20 -11.05
CA SER A 31 -27.21 -6.22 -11.64
C SER A 31 -26.91 -7.37 -10.68
N ASN A 32 -26.62 -8.56 -11.21
CA ASN A 32 -26.23 -9.72 -10.39
C ASN A 32 -24.73 -9.96 -10.43
N GLU A 33 -24.22 -10.64 -9.41
CA GLU A 33 -22.83 -11.08 -9.39
C GLU A 33 -22.74 -12.46 -10.05
N SER A 34 -21.91 -12.57 -11.09
CA SER A 34 -21.64 -13.87 -11.71
C SER A 34 -20.40 -14.50 -11.06
N ASP A 35 -20.64 -15.46 -10.16
CA ASP A 35 -19.57 -16.24 -9.52
C ASP A 35 -18.63 -16.90 -10.54
N HIS A 36 -19.17 -17.35 -11.69
CA HIS A 36 -18.38 -17.93 -12.77
C HIS A 36 -17.38 -16.92 -13.35
N VAL A 37 -17.86 -15.74 -13.75
CA VAL A 37 -17.01 -14.68 -14.34
C VAL A 37 -15.99 -14.19 -13.32
N LEU A 38 -16.35 -14.06 -12.04
CA LEU A 38 -15.42 -13.67 -10.98
C LEU A 38 -14.31 -14.70 -10.78
N LYS A 39 -14.61 -16.00 -10.92
CA LYS A 39 -13.60 -17.08 -10.87
C LYS A 39 -12.66 -17.03 -12.07
N GLU A 40 -13.16 -16.80 -13.27
CA GLU A 40 -12.34 -16.62 -14.47
C GLU A 40 -11.45 -15.38 -14.36
N TYR A 41 -12.02 -14.25 -13.96
CA TYR A 41 -11.25 -13.03 -13.72
C TYR A 41 -10.19 -13.21 -12.63
N SER A 42 -10.48 -14.00 -11.58
CA SER A 42 -9.48 -14.34 -10.56
C SER A 42 -8.30 -15.14 -11.15
N ARG A 43 -8.56 -16.07 -12.07
CA ARG A 43 -7.50 -16.79 -12.81
C ARG A 43 -6.70 -15.83 -13.68
N TYR A 44 -7.38 -14.95 -14.41
CA TYR A 44 -6.71 -13.92 -15.20
C TYR A 44 -5.79 -13.04 -14.34
N LEU A 45 -6.27 -12.58 -13.18
CA LEU A 45 -5.46 -11.83 -12.22
C LEU A 45 -4.25 -12.62 -11.72
N ALA A 46 -4.41 -13.91 -11.43
CA ALA A 46 -3.31 -14.77 -11.01
C ALA A 46 -2.23 -14.89 -12.10
N ARG A 47 -2.64 -15.16 -13.34
CA ARG A 47 -1.74 -15.32 -14.50
C ARG A 47 -1.06 -14.04 -14.94
N SER A 48 -1.74 -12.90 -14.80
CA SER A 48 -1.17 -11.58 -15.09
C SER A 48 0.01 -11.23 -14.17
N LEU A 49 0.14 -11.93 -13.04
CA LEU A 49 1.17 -11.72 -12.01
C LEU A 49 1.22 -10.27 -11.49
N VAL A 50 0.18 -9.46 -11.70
CA VAL A 50 0.18 -8.06 -11.30
C VAL A 50 0.19 -7.98 -9.77
N GLY A 51 1.24 -7.37 -9.22
CA GLY A 51 1.47 -7.30 -7.77
C GLY A 51 2.27 -8.47 -7.20
N LYS A 52 2.95 -9.26 -8.04
CA LYS A 52 3.97 -10.21 -7.58
C LYS A 52 5.09 -9.49 -6.83
N ILE A 53 5.59 -10.13 -5.77
CA ILE A 53 6.77 -9.66 -5.02
C ILE A 53 7.78 -10.80 -5.05
N GLY A 54 8.83 -10.65 -5.86
CA GLY A 54 9.68 -11.78 -6.25
C GLY A 54 9.00 -12.60 -7.35
N ASP A 55 9.06 -13.92 -7.24
CA ASP A 55 8.60 -14.84 -8.29
C ASP A 55 7.17 -15.36 -8.10
N THR A 56 6.53 -15.07 -6.97
CA THR A 56 5.20 -15.62 -6.63
C THR A 56 4.19 -14.55 -6.27
N LEU A 57 2.93 -14.77 -6.66
CA LEU A 57 1.78 -13.96 -6.27
C LEU A 57 1.14 -14.55 -5.01
N LYS A 58 0.78 -13.69 -4.05
CA LYS A 58 0.15 -14.13 -2.79
C LYS A 58 -1.35 -14.32 -2.96
N VAL A 59 -1.87 -15.37 -2.32
CA VAL A 59 -3.32 -15.64 -2.19
C VAL A 59 -4.08 -14.40 -1.70
N ASN A 60 -3.58 -13.77 -0.63
CA ASN A 60 -4.20 -12.57 -0.05
C ASN A 60 -4.23 -11.36 -1.00
N THR A 61 -3.29 -11.27 -1.95
CA THR A 61 -3.31 -10.20 -2.95
C THR A 61 -4.49 -10.36 -3.90
N VAL A 62 -4.75 -11.58 -4.37
CA VAL A 62 -5.88 -11.88 -5.27
C VAL A 62 -7.21 -11.70 -4.52
N ILE A 63 -7.33 -12.24 -3.30
CA ILE A 63 -8.52 -12.06 -2.45
C ILE A 63 -8.81 -10.57 -2.22
N GLY A 64 -7.79 -9.77 -1.91
CA GLY A 64 -7.94 -8.34 -1.71
C GLY A 64 -8.47 -7.62 -2.94
N ARG A 65 -7.96 -7.96 -4.14
CA ARG A 65 -8.42 -7.38 -5.41
C ARG A 65 -9.86 -7.72 -5.71
N ILE A 66 -10.24 -8.99 -5.59
CA ILE A 66 -11.63 -9.44 -5.79
C ILE A 66 -12.55 -8.79 -4.78
N SER A 67 -12.13 -8.68 -3.52
CA SER A 67 -12.93 -8.02 -2.48
C SER A 67 -13.16 -6.53 -2.79
N CYS A 68 -12.15 -5.83 -3.30
CA CYS A 68 -12.29 -4.44 -3.73
C CYS A 68 -13.17 -4.31 -4.98
N LEU A 69 -13.09 -5.24 -5.93
CA LEU A 69 -13.96 -5.26 -7.11
C LEU A 69 -15.44 -5.43 -6.70
N LEU A 70 -15.74 -6.42 -5.86
CA LEU A 70 -17.08 -6.65 -5.32
C LEU A 70 -17.60 -5.41 -4.58
N TRP A 71 -16.75 -4.72 -3.81
CA TRP A 71 -17.15 -3.46 -3.16
C TRP A 71 -17.49 -2.36 -4.18
N SER A 72 -16.77 -2.30 -5.30
CA SER A 72 -17.07 -1.36 -6.38
C SER A 72 -18.40 -1.69 -7.06
N MET A 73 -18.64 -2.97 -7.31
CA MET A 73 -19.90 -3.49 -7.87
C MET A 73 -21.07 -3.16 -6.96
N GLU A 74 -20.99 -3.51 -5.66
CA GLU A 74 -22.02 -3.25 -4.66
C GLU A 74 -22.37 -1.75 -4.57
N ARG A 75 -21.35 -0.90 -4.54
CA ARG A 75 -21.51 0.54 -4.42
C ARG A 75 -22.17 1.17 -5.65
N GLU A 76 -21.82 0.75 -6.87
CA GLU A 76 -22.34 1.35 -8.09
C GLU A 76 -23.74 0.85 -8.46
N SER A 77 -24.01 -0.43 -8.19
CA SER A 77 -25.33 -1.04 -8.42
C SER A 77 -26.32 -0.81 -7.26
N ASN A 78 -25.89 -0.14 -6.18
CA ASN A 78 -26.64 0.02 -4.93
C ASN A 78 -27.08 -1.32 -4.27
N ARG A 79 -26.23 -2.36 -4.38
CA ARG A 79 -26.47 -3.67 -3.75
C ARG A 79 -26.01 -3.67 -2.30
N SER A 80 -26.61 -4.56 -1.50
CA SER A 80 -26.12 -4.87 -0.17
C SER A 80 -24.86 -5.74 -0.24
N TYR A 81 -24.09 -5.72 0.84
CA TYR A 81 -22.90 -6.54 1.00
C TYR A 81 -23.24 -8.04 0.90
N ASN A 82 -22.65 -8.75 -0.06
CA ASN A 82 -22.86 -10.19 -0.23
C ASN A 82 -21.73 -10.97 0.48
N SER A 83 -22.05 -11.51 1.67
CA SER A 83 -21.05 -12.25 2.46
C SER A 83 -20.71 -13.63 1.88
N ASP A 84 -21.66 -14.23 1.18
CA ASP A 84 -21.55 -15.62 0.73
C ASP A 84 -20.65 -15.71 -0.50
N ILE A 85 -20.82 -14.80 -1.46
CA ILE A 85 -19.95 -14.75 -2.64
C ILE A 85 -18.49 -14.48 -2.25
N ARG A 86 -18.25 -13.61 -1.26
CA ARG A 86 -16.90 -13.31 -0.76
C ARG A 86 -16.24 -14.52 -0.11
N LYS A 87 -17.01 -15.30 0.66
CA LYS A 87 -16.53 -16.56 1.24
C LYS A 87 -16.24 -17.59 0.15
N GLN A 88 -17.16 -17.77 -0.80
CA GLN A 88 -17.00 -18.70 -1.93
C GLN A 88 -15.76 -18.37 -2.76
N MET A 89 -15.56 -17.08 -3.09
CA MET A 89 -14.37 -16.60 -3.78
C MET A 89 -13.11 -16.79 -2.94
N GLY A 90 -13.16 -16.50 -1.65
CA GLY A 90 -12.06 -16.75 -0.73
C GLY A 90 -11.63 -18.22 -0.71
N PHE A 91 -12.58 -19.14 -0.65
CA PHE A 91 -12.31 -20.59 -0.72
C PHE A 91 -11.77 -21.01 -2.07
N PHE A 92 -12.37 -20.57 -3.17
CA PHE A 92 -11.89 -20.87 -4.51
C PHE A 92 -10.45 -20.40 -4.70
N ILE A 93 -10.12 -19.17 -4.28
CA ILE A 93 -8.78 -18.61 -4.44
C ILE A 93 -7.77 -19.36 -3.56
N SER A 94 -8.12 -19.63 -2.30
CA SER A 94 -7.19 -20.25 -1.34
C SER A 94 -6.95 -21.73 -1.60
N ASN A 95 -7.94 -22.46 -2.11
CA ASN A 95 -7.86 -23.91 -2.27
C ASN A 95 -7.60 -24.31 -3.73
N ASN A 96 -8.32 -23.73 -4.69
CA ASN A 96 -8.24 -24.15 -6.08
C ASN A 96 -7.19 -23.34 -6.81
N LEU A 97 -7.32 -22.01 -6.77
CA LEU A 97 -6.45 -21.13 -7.54
C LEU A 97 -5.00 -21.17 -7.05
N ALA A 98 -4.81 -21.30 -5.74
CA ALA A 98 -3.47 -21.45 -5.17
C ALA A 98 -2.72 -22.67 -5.71
N VAL A 99 -3.41 -23.80 -5.84
CA VAL A 99 -2.83 -25.03 -6.40
C VAL A 99 -2.67 -24.93 -7.91
N GLN A 100 -3.67 -24.40 -8.62
CA GLN A 100 -3.68 -24.32 -10.09
C GLN A 100 -2.62 -23.37 -10.64
N GLU A 101 -2.44 -22.21 -10.01
CA GLU A 101 -1.61 -21.11 -10.52
C GLU A 101 -0.37 -20.86 -9.62
N GLY A 102 -0.09 -21.76 -8.68
CA GLY A 102 1.09 -21.69 -7.82
C GLY A 102 1.13 -20.46 -6.88
N LEU A 103 -0.03 -20.01 -6.39
CA LEU A 103 -0.07 -18.88 -5.46
C LEU A 103 0.50 -19.29 -4.10
N THR A 104 1.27 -18.39 -3.49
CA THR A 104 1.82 -18.65 -2.16
C THR A 104 0.90 -18.13 -1.07
N THR A 105 0.74 -18.93 -0.01
CA THR A 105 0.16 -18.52 1.27
C THR A 105 1.23 -18.03 2.25
N GLU A 106 2.50 -18.22 1.92
CA GLU A 106 3.59 -17.92 2.82
C GLU A 106 3.79 -16.41 2.99
N ALA A 107 3.81 -16.00 4.25
CA ALA A 107 4.23 -14.66 4.60
C ALA A 107 5.74 -14.57 4.42
N LYS A 108 6.20 -14.01 3.29
CA LYS A 108 7.61 -13.58 3.16
C LYS A 108 7.99 -12.77 4.42
N PRO A 109 8.99 -13.22 5.20
CA PRO A 109 9.39 -12.50 6.39
C PRO A 109 9.89 -11.12 5.97
N LYS A 110 9.45 -10.09 6.70
CA LYS A 110 10.02 -8.76 6.54
C LYS A 110 11.36 -8.77 7.24
N LEU A 111 12.43 -8.53 6.48
CA LEU A 111 13.75 -8.35 7.07
C LEU A 111 13.71 -7.12 7.97
N LEU A 112 14.32 -7.23 9.14
CA LEU A 112 14.47 -6.14 10.09
C LEU A 112 15.74 -5.38 9.73
N ALA A 113 15.64 -4.06 9.59
CA ALA A 113 16.80 -3.20 9.45
C ALA A 113 17.47 -3.03 10.82
N SER A 114 18.77 -3.30 10.88
CA SER A 114 19.62 -2.99 12.03
C SER A 114 20.06 -1.53 12.01
N SER A 115 20.59 -1.03 13.13
CA SER A 115 21.19 0.30 13.20
C SER A 115 22.34 0.50 12.20
N LYS A 116 23.05 -0.58 11.84
CA LYS A 116 24.10 -0.56 10.81
C LYS A 116 23.53 -0.31 9.42
N ASP A 117 22.39 -0.93 9.09
CA ASP A 117 21.73 -0.73 7.80
C ASP A 117 21.25 0.71 7.65
N VAL A 118 20.69 1.28 8.71
CA VAL A 118 20.26 2.68 8.76
C VAL A 118 21.45 3.63 8.58
N SER A 119 22.53 3.41 9.33
CA SER A 119 23.75 4.23 9.24
C SER A 119 24.38 4.15 7.85
N PHE A 120 24.39 2.97 7.24
CA PHE A 120 24.88 2.76 5.88
C PHE A 120 24.02 3.49 4.84
N ILE A 121 22.69 3.38 4.92
CA ILE A 121 21.80 4.09 3.99
C ILE A 121 21.98 5.60 4.13
N VAL A 122 22.05 6.12 5.37
CA VAL A 122 22.29 7.54 5.60
C VAL A 122 23.64 7.95 5.02
N SER A 123 24.74 7.21 5.25
CA SER A 123 26.04 7.59 4.69
C SER A 123 26.03 7.61 3.15
N LYS A 124 25.35 6.65 2.52
CA LYS A 124 25.17 6.61 1.06
C LYS A 124 24.43 7.83 0.51
N LEU A 125 23.42 8.34 1.22
CA LEU A 125 22.70 9.54 0.77
C LEU A 125 23.58 10.80 0.64
N TYR A 126 24.69 10.86 1.38
CA TYR A 126 25.64 11.98 1.34
C TYR A 126 26.84 11.73 0.42
N GLU A 127 26.92 10.59 -0.26
CA GLU A 127 27.97 10.35 -1.26
C GLU A 127 27.71 11.17 -2.54
N PRO A 128 28.76 11.68 -3.21
CA PRO A 128 28.63 12.55 -4.39
C PRO A 128 27.74 11.98 -5.51
N GLU A 129 27.77 10.65 -5.70
CA GLU A 129 26.95 9.94 -6.69
C GLU A 129 25.45 10.15 -6.47
N TYR A 130 25.00 10.12 -5.20
CA TYR A 130 23.58 10.27 -4.85
C TYR A 130 23.17 11.73 -4.73
N LEU A 131 24.09 12.64 -4.37
CA LEU A 131 23.81 14.08 -4.31
C LEU A 131 23.33 14.63 -5.65
N GLY A 132 23.89 14.14 -6.76
CA GLY A 132 23.45 14.49 -8.12
C GLY A 132 22.01 14.05 -8.43
N THR A 133 21.50 13.02 -7.76
CA THR A 133 20.15 12.46 -7.99
C THR A 133 19.04 13.28 -7.32
N PHE A 134 19.29 13.81 -6.11
CA PHE A 134 18.25 14.49 -5.32
C PHE A 134 18.13 16.00 -5.60
N GLY A 135 18.96 16.54 -6.50
CA GLY A 135 18.89 17.93 -6.98
C GLY A 135 19.27 19.01 -5.96
N SER A 136 19.25 18.73 -4.65
CA SER A 136 19.70 19.64 -3.60
C SER A 136 20.02 18.94 -2.28
N MET A 137 20.95 19.52 -1.50
CA MET A 137 21.22 19.08 -0.12
C MET A 137 20.00 19.17 0.80
N ARG A 138 19.07 20.10 0.52
CA ARG A 138 17.83 20.22 1.29
C ARG A 138 16.94 18.98 1.13
N ALA A 139 16.86 18.41 -0.06
CA ALA A 139 16.11 17.18 -0.29
C ALA A 139 16.73 15.99 0.47
N VAL A 140 18.06 15.90 0.48
CA VAL A 140 18.82 14.88 1.21
C VAL A 140 18.62 14.99 2.73
N LEU A 141 18.68 16.21 3.28
CA LEU A 141 18.41 16.48 4.70
C LEU A 141 16.98 16.11 5.07
N ASN A 142 15.99 16.52 4.28
CA ASN A 142 14.58 16.20 4.52
C ASN A 142 14.34 14.69 4.49
N LEU A 143 14.94 13.97 3.55
CA LEU A 143 14.84 12.51 3.46
C LEU A 143 15.49 11.83 4.67
N THR A 144 16.66 12.31 5.08
CA THR A 144 17.37 11.81 6.27
C THR A 144 16.51 11.96 7.52
N LEU A 145 15.98 13.17 7.76
CA LEU A 145 15.08 13.44 8.88
C LEU A 145 13.84 12.55 8.82
N TYR A 146 13.19 12.45 7.67
CA TYR A 146 12.02 11.60 7.50
C TYR A 146 12.31 10.13 7.83
N MET A 147 13.45 9.58 7.39
CA MET A 147 13.84 8.20 7.73
C MET A 147 14.06 8.03 9.23
N MET A 148 14.81 8.94 9.87
CA MET A 148 15.08 8.86 11.32
C MET A 148 13.77 8.93 12.12
N LEU A 149 12.88 9.85 11.77
CA LEU A 149 11.56 9.98 12.40
C LEU A 149 10.74 8.69 12.29
N VAL A 150 10.65 8.11 11.10
CA VAL A 150 9.90 6.86 10.89
C VAL A 150 10.47 5.72 11.72
N ILE A 151 11.80 5.63 11.83
CA ILE A 151 12.50 4.57 12.57
C ILE A 151 12.32 4.75 14.08
N ASP A 152 12.66 5.92 14.62
CA ASP A 152 12.71 6.17 16.06
C ASP A 152 11.32 6.13 16.71
N THR A 153 10.29 6.55 15.97
CA THR A 153 8.91 6.57 16.47
C THR A 153 8.13 5.31 16.12
N CYS A 154 8.71 4.36 15.38
CA CYS A 154 8.03 3.19 14.82
C CYS A 154 6.70 3.54 14.08
N SER A 155 6.61 4.74 13.52
CA SER A 155 5.38 5.31 12.97
C SER A 155 5.22 5.04 11.47
N ARG A 156 4.06 5.37 10.90
CA ARG A 156 3.82 5.20 9.46
C ARG A 156 4.26 6.46 8.73
N GLY A 157 4.92 6.30 7.58
CA GLY A 157 5.39 7.44 6.78
C GLY A 157 4.33 8.50 6.46
N GLY A 158 3.07 8.08 6.26
CA GLY A 158 1.94 8.98 6.01
C GLY A 158 1.45 9.77 7.23
N GLU A 159 2.16 9.69 8.35
CA GLU A 159 1.95 10.47 9.57
C GLU A 159 2.94 11.65 9.69
N PHE A 160 4.08 11.58 8.98
CA PHE A 160 5.03 12.69 8.89
C PHE A 160 4.87 13.49 7.61
N ALA A 161 4.63 12.78 6.50
CA ALA A 161 4.45 13.40 5.20
C ALA A 161 2.97 13.67 4.92
N ARG A 162 2.65 14.91 4.52
CA ARG A 162 1.30 15.30 4.12
C ARG A 162 0.82 14.43 2.95
N LYS A 163 -0.33 13.81 3.12
CA LYS A 163 -1.08 13.15 2.05
C LYS A 163 -2.25 14.04 1.66
N HIS A 164 -2.34 14.47 0.40
CA HIS A 164 -3.39 15.39 -0.07
C HIS A 164 -4.83 14.95 0.21
N VAL A 165 -5.06 13.65 0.36
CA VAL A 165 -6.39 13.07 0.67
C VAL A 165 -6.68 12.96 2.17
N ARG A 166 -5.75 13.35 3.05
CA ARG A 166 -5.95 13.34 4.50
C ARG A 166 -6.16 14.77 5.02
N PRO A 167 -6.94 14.95 6.10
CA PRO A 167 -7.01 16.22 6.82
C PRO A 167 -5.62 16.74 7.20
N GLU A 168 -5.44 18.06 7.15
CA GLU A 168 -4.12 18.69 7.34
C GLU A 168 -3.53 18.52 8.76
N HIS A 169 -4.34 18.15 9.75
CA HIS A 169 -3.87 17.87 11.11
C HIS A 169 -3.27 16.46 11.27
N MET A 170 -3.40 15.60 10.26
CA MET A 170 -2.90 14.22 10.30
C MET A 170 -1.46 14.08 9.76
N CYS A 171 -0.68 15.16 9.79
CA CYS A 171 0.73 15.13 9.46
C CYS A 171 1.54 16.02 10.41
N LEU A 172 2.79 15.64 10.68
CA LEU A 172 3.70 16.43 11.51
C LEU A 172 3.89 17.86 10.96
N ARG A 173 3.70 18.84 11.83
CA ARG A 173 3.96 20.26 11.57
C ARG A 173 5.10 20.77 12.43
N TRP A 174 5.66 21.92 12.05
CA TRP A 174 6.69 22.58 12.85
C TRP A 174 6.21 22.97 14.25
N GLU A 175 4.92 23.32 14.39
CA GLU A 175 4.29 23.62 15.68
C GLU A 175 4.23 22.43 16.64
N ASP A 176 4.34 21.20 16.11
CA ASP A 176 4.31 19.96 16.90
C ASP A 176 5.69 19.56 17.45
N ALA A 177 6.77 20.23 17.00
CA ALA A 177 8.13 19.93 17.39
C ALA A 177 8.62 20.87 18.51
N GLN A 178 9.01 20.30 19.65
CA GLN A 178 9.62 21.04 20.77
C GLN A 178 11.11 20.76 20.83
N PHE A 179 11.93 21.79 20.67
CA PHE A 179 13.38 21.69 20.70
C PHE A 179 13.88 22.03 22.10
N TYR A 180 14.74 21.17 22.64
CA TYR A 180 15.45 21.38 23.89
C TYR A 180 16.94 21.40 23.61
N CYS A 181 17.62 22.45 24.04
CA CYS A 181 19.07 22.55 23.94
C CYS A 181 19.64 22.41 25.34
N PHE A 182 20.52 21.43 25.52
CA PHE A 182 21.26 21.23 26.76
C PHE A 182 22.74 21.48 26.46
N GLN A 183 23.39 22.30 27.28
CA GLN A 183 24.85 22.43 27.22
C GLN A 183 25.44 21.46 28.23
N SER A 184 26.32 20.56 27.79
CA SER A 184 27.08 19.71 28.69
C SER A 184 27.98 20.59 29.56
N VAL A 185 27.89 20.42 30.88
CA VAL A 185 28.71 21.19 31.85
C VAL A 185 30.18 20.72 31.81
N GLU A 186 30.43 19.50 31.36
CA GLU A 186 31.76 18.86 31.42
C GLU A 186 32.58 19.12 30.15
N ASP A 187 31.95 19.11 28.97
CA ASP A 187 32.67 19.05 27.68
C ASP A 187 32.39 20.22 26.73
N ASP A 188 31.56 21.19 27.14
CA ASP A 188 31.10 22.34 26.33
C ASP A 188 30.42 21.97 24.99
N VAL A 189 30.01 20.70 24.85
CA VAL A 189 29.26 20.20 23.70
C VAL A 189 27.77 20.53 23.87
N PHE A 190 27.17 21.09 22.82
CA PHE A 190 25.72 21.26 22.74
C PHE A 190 25.04 19.93 22.40
N ASP A 191 24.19 19.43 23.32
CA ASP A 191 23.26 18.34 23.09
C ASP A 191 21.88 18.94 22.72
N ILE A 192 21.53 18.90 21.44
CA ILE A 192 20.21 19.33 20.95
C ILE A 192 19.31 18.10 20.92
N ARG A 193 18.32 18.08 21.81
CA ARG A 193 17.27 17.06 21.83
C ARG A 193 15.98 17.62 21.25
N ILE A 194 15.30 16.81 20.45
CA ILE A 194 14.00 17.16 19.90
C ILE A 194 12.98 16.25 20.57
N ASN A 195 11.97 16.85 21.20
CA ASN A 195 10.77 16.13 21.63
C ASN A 195 9.64 16.44 20.66
N LEU A 196 9.07 15.40 20.06
CA LEU A 196 7.96 15.56 19.12
C LEU A 196 6.67 15.26 19.87
N LYS A 197 5.82 16.27 20.00
CA LYS A 197 4.48 16.08 20.54
C LYS A 197 3.55 15.81 19.38
N VAL A 198 3.36 14.54 19.06
CA VAL A 198 2.40 14.16 18.03
C VAL A 198 1.00 14.15 18.64
N PHE A 199 0.20 15.17 18.33
CA PHE A 199 -1.20 15.23 18.70
C PHE A 199 -2.03 14.49 17.65
N TRP A 200 -2.38 13.23 17.94
CA TRP A 200 -3.38 12.51 17.15
C TRP A 200 -4.78 12.92 17.63
N ALA A 201 -5.26 14.06 17.13
CA ALA A 201 -6.67 14.43 17.24
C ALA A 201 -7.46 13.83 16.07
#